data_AF-A0A9D8QVV8-F1
#
_entry.id   AF-A0A9D8QVV8-F1
#
_cell.length_a   1.000
_cell.length_b   1.000
_cell.length_c   1.000
_cell.angle_alpha   90.00
_cell.angle_beta   90.00
_cell.angle_gamma   90.00
#
_symmetry.space_group_name_H-M   'P 1'
#
loop_
_entity.id
_entity.type
_entity.pdbx_description
1 polymer ?
#
loop_
_entity_poly.entity_id
_entity_poly.type
_entity_poly.pdbx_seq_one_letter_code
_entity_poly.pdbx_strand_id
1 'polypeptide(L)'
;MRQILLLLMSFCLTAQAQVFQSVSLEKMSGSMPGDCRLAGISPDGSYILTTTLTNKGLKQVNLETGQTKLLTNNLGAGFQPHISADGRSIICKKVTFDEKRMRQTGLDVLDLEKGTQKQLRAPAREIREGDGKDRPEVFIEDMQLMVTINGVTKNLSPNGIDDETSYIWPSLSPNGKRILYYVCGVGAYVCNLEGKEVKFIAHNCRAPQWYDDET
;
A
#
# COMPACT_ATOMS: atom_id res chain seq x y z
N MET A 1 42.40 -28.88 -36.10
CA MET A 1 41.96 -28.23 -34.84
C MET A 1 41.47 -26.82 -35.13
N ARG A 2 40.25 -26.67 -35.66
CA ARG A 2 39.67 -25.33 -35.96
C ARG A 2 38.16 -25.42 -36.16
N GLN A 3 37.41 -26.15 -35.32
CA GLN A 3 35.93 -26.20 -35.39
C GLN A 3 35.24 -26.39 -34.03
N ILE A 4 35.86 -26.02 -32.90
CA ILE A 4 35.23 -26.19 -31.58
C ILE A 4 34.94 -24.86 -30.85
N LEU A 5 35.34 -23.71 -31.40
CA LEU A 5 35.25 -22.43 -30.68
C LEU A 5 34.14 -21.48 -31.18
N LEU A 6 33.00 -22.00 -31.65
CA LEU A 6 31.86 -21.18 -32.07
C LEU A 6 30.49 -21.68 -31.59
N LEU A 7 30.44 -22.68 -30.69
CA LEU A 7 29.18 -23.24 -30.20
C LEU A 7 28.82 -22.88 -28.74
N LEU A 8 29.51 -21.90 -28.14
CA LEU A 8 29.32 -21.52 -26.73
C LEU A 8 28.76 -20.10 -26.52
N MET A 9 28.36 -19.40 -27.59
CA MET A 9 27.82 -18.03 -27.53
C MET A 9 26.39 -17.93 -28.09
N SER A 10 25.60 -19.00 -28.02
CA SER A 10 24.18 -18.96 -28.41
C SER A 10 23.26 -19.60 -27.39
N PHE A 11 23.61 -19.51 -26.10
CA PHE A 11 22.59 -19.53 -25.05
C PHE A 11 22.07 -18.09 -24.92
N CYS A 12 21.40 -17.63 -25.98
CA CYS A 12 20.68 -16.37 -25.94
C CYS A 12 19.63 -16.53 -24.86
N LEU A 13 19.79 -15.78 -23.77
CA LEU A 13 18.80 -15.66 -22.72
C LEU A 13 17.44 -15.37 -23.37
N THR A 14 16.58 -16.39 -23.47
CA THR A 14 15.16 -16.17 -23.67
C THR A 14 14.64 -15.63 -22.35
N ALA A 15 14.94 -14.36 -22.08
CA ALA A 15 14.17 -13.58 -21.14
C ALA A 15 12.77 -13.50 -21.74
N GLN A 16 11.91 -14.45 -21.40
CA GLN A 16 10.49 -14.30 -21.64
C GLN A 16 10.08 -13.06 -20.86
N ALA A 17 9.86 -11.96 -21.57
CA ALA A 17 9.04 -10.89 -21.03
C ALA A 17 7.69 -11.55 -20.74
N GLN A 18 7.37 -11.74 -19.47
CA GLN A 18 6.05 -12.21 -19.08
C GLN A 18 5.09 -11.09 -19.44
N VAL A 19 4.50 -11.18 -20.63
CA VAL A 19 3.45 -10.29 -21.07
C VAL A 19 2.21 -10.70 -20.29
N PHE A 20 1.90 -9.96 -19.22
CA PHE A 20 0.62 -10.08 -18.55
C PHE A 20 -0.48 -9.75 -19.57
N GLN A 21 -1.15 -10.79 -20.08
CA GLN A 21 -2.39 -10.61 -20.81
C GLN A 21 -3.50 -10.48 -19.77
N SER A 22 -4.19 -9.34 -19.78
CA SER A 22 -5.43 -9.18 -19.02
C SER A 22 -6.43 -10.22 -19.51
N VAL A 23 -6.80 -11.16 -18.64
CA VAL A 23 -7.74 -12.26 -18.96
C VAL A 23 -9.16 -11.72 -19.09
N SER A 24 -9.53 -10.74 -18.27
CA SER A 24 -10.79 -10.02 -18.36
C SER A 24 -10.72 -8.65 -17.71
N LEU A 25 -11.53 -7.72 -18.21
CA LEU A 25 -11.78 -6.41 -17.60
C LEU A 25 -13.26 -6.34 -17.30
N GLU A 26 -13.61 -6.63 -16.05
CA GLU A 26 -14.99 -6.62 -15.59
C GLU A 26 -15.24 -5.41 -14.69
N LYS A 27 -16.31 -4.68 -15.00
CA LYS A 27 -16.79 -3.64 -14.09
C LYS A 27 -17.50 -4.32 -12.93
N MET A 28 -16.90 -4.25 -11.75
CA MET A 28 -17.50 -4.79 -10.53
C MET A 28 -18.89 -4.19 -10.28
N SER A 29 -19.89 -5.03 -10.04
CA SER A 29 -21.21 -4.54 -9.60
C SER A 29 -21.06 -3.74 -8.31
N GLY A 30 -21.72 -2.59 -8.21
CA GLY A 30 -21.54 -1.65 -7.08
C GLY A 30 -20.35 -0.67 -7.22
N SER A 31 -19.50 -0.82 -8.23
CA SER A 31 -18.52 0.22 -8.63
C SER A 31 -19.22 1.33 -9.42
N MET A 32 -20.09 2.07 -8.74
CA MET A 32 -20.65 3.30 -9.32
C MET A 32 -19.51 4.33 -9.45
N PRO A 33 -19.30 4.94 -10.62
CA PRO A 33 -18.49 6.15 -10.72
C PRO A 33 -18.96 7.17 -9.68
N GLY A 34 -18.05 7.73 -8.89
CA GLY A 34 -18.42 8.60 -7.77
C GLY A 34 -17.27 8.81 -6.78
N ASP A 35 -17.61 9.23 -5.57
CA ASP A 35 -16.67 9.45 -4.48
C ASP A 35 -16.15 8.11 -3.90
N CYS A 36 -15.29 7.42 -4.67
CA CYS A 36 -14.78 6.09 -4.33
C CYS A 36 -13.36 5.86 -4.91
N ARG A 37 -12.48 5.23 -4.12
CA ARG A 37 -11.16 4.73 -4.55
C ARG A 37 -10.79 3.44 -3.81
N LEU A 38 -9.85 2.68 -4.37
CA LEU A 38 -9.26 1.50 -3.73
C LEU A 38 -8.46 1.91 -2.48
N ALA A 39 -8.62 1.16 -1.40
CA ALA A 39 -7.92 1.34 -0.13
C ALA A 39 -7.04 0.14 0.26
N GLY A 40 -7.29 -1.04 -0.31
CA GLY A 40 -6.49 -2.25 -0.08
C GLY A 40 -7.12 -3.47 -0.75
N ILE A 41 -6.33 -4.53 -0.90
CA ILE A 41 -6.75 -5.83 -1.45
C ILE A 41 -6.43 -6.88 -0.38
N SER A 42 -7.34 -7.84 -0.16
CA SER A 42 -7.11 -8.92 0.80
C SER A 42 -5.93 -9.81 0.36
N PRO A 43 -5.19 -10.43 1.30
CA PRO A 43 -4.03 -11.25 0.97
C PRO A 43 -4.32 -12.43 0.04
N ASP A 44 -5.54 -12.97 0.10
CA ASP A 44 -6.03 -14.06 -0.74
C ASP A 44 -6.72 -13.58 -2.03
N GLY A 45 -6.81 -12.27 -2.24
CA GLY A 45 -7.52 -11.67 -3.37
C GLY A 45 -9.04 -11.89 -3.39
N SER A 46 -9.66 -12.35 -2.30
CA SER A 46 -11.10 -12.61 -2.25
C SER A 46 -11.96 -11.34 -2.07
N TYR A 47 -11.40 -10.25 -1.54
CA TYR A 47 -12.11 -8.98 -1.38
C TYR A 47 -11.20 -7.76 -1.53
N ILE A 48 -11.80 -6.61 -1.80
CA ILE A 48 -11.14 -5.31 -1.76
C ILE A 48 -11.76 -4.39 -0.73
N LEU A 49 -10.97 -3.43 -0.27
CA LEU A 49 -11.45 -2.29 0.50
C LEU A 49 -11.59 -1.09 -0.42
N THR A 50 -12.73 -0.40 -0.29
CA THR A 50 -12.97 0.88 -0.95
C THR A 50 -13.28 1.96 0.09
N THR A 51 -12.93 3.20 -0.23
CA THR A 51 -13.13 4.40 0.59
C THR A 51 -13.55 5.55 -0.29
N THR A 52 -14.08 6.63 0.28
CA THR A 52 -14.26 7.89 -0.47
C THR A 52 -12.92 8.51 -0.90
N LEU A 53 -12.95 9.45 -1.85
CA LEU A 53 -11.80 10.27 -2.27
C LEU A 53 -11.23 11.09 -1.11
N THR A 54 -12.04 11.35 -0.08
CA THR A 54 -11.65 12.04 1.17
C THR A 54 -11.19 11.09 2.29
N ASN A 55 -10.98 9.80 1.99
CA ASN A 55 -10.59 8.76 2.96
C ASN A 55 -11.61 8.52 4.09
N LYS A 56 -12.89 8.85 3.86
CA LYS A 56 -13.96 8.60 4.81
C LYS A 56 -14.51 7.19 4.64
N GLY A 57 -14.51 6.46 5.74
CA GLY A 57 -15.09 5.13 5.85
C GLY A 57 -14.32 4.04 5.09
N LEU A 58 -14.75 2.80 5.30
CA LEU A 58 -14.30 1.64 4.55
C LEU A 58 -15.50 0.77 4.20
N LYS A 59 -15.54 0.31 2.96
CA LYS A 59 -16.45 -0.73 2.49
C LYS A 59 -15.65 -1.92 2.01
N GLN A 60 -16.06 -3.12 2.38
CA GLN A 60 -15.57 -4.37 1.80
C GLN A 60 -16.40 -4.69 0.56
N VAL A 61 -15.75 -5.05 -0.53
CA VAL A 61 -16.39 -5.57 -1.74
C VAL A 61 -15.86 -6.97 -1.96
N ASN A 62 -16.73 -7.98 -1.87
CA ASN A 62 -16.38 -9.35 -2.22
C ASN A 62 -16.21 -9.44 -3.74
N LEU A 63 -15.07 -9.97 -4.19
CA LEU A 63 -14.72 -9.97 -5.61
C LEU A 63 -15.44 -11.05 -6.43
N GLU A 64 -15.88 -12.14 -5.80
CA GLU A 64 -16.64 -13.21 -6.48
C GLU A 64 -18.10 -12.81 -6.73
N THR A 65 -18.75 -12.21 -5.74
CA THR A 65 -20.19 -11.92 -5.74
C THR A 65 -20.52 -10.46 -6.06
N GLY A 66 -19.54 -9.55 -5.95
CA GLY A 66 -19.76 -8.10 -6.01
C GLY A 66 -20.49 -7.52 -4.80
N GLN A 67 -20.83 -8.33 -3.78
CA GLN A 67 -21.52 -7.84 -2.60
C GLN A 67 -20.66 -6.85 -1.83
N THR A 68 -21.30 -5.75 -1.38
CA THR A 68 -20.63 -4.67 -0.65
C THR A 68 -21.15 -4.60 0.79
N LYS A 69 -20.23 -4.52 1.75
CA LYS A 69 -20.52 -4.35 3.18
C LYS A 69 -19.82 -3.10 3.70
N LEU A 70 -20.57 -2.18 4.32
CA LEU A 70 -19.97 -1.05 5.04
C LEU A 70 -19.31 -1.58 6.32
N LEU A 71 -18.02 -1.26 6.51
CA LEU A 71 -17.27 -1.68 7.69
C LEU A 71 -17.18 -0.55 8.73
N THR A 72 -16.98 0.69 8.28
CA THR A 72 -16.93 1.86 9.17
C THR A 72 -17.20 3.14 8.39
N ASN A 73 -17.60 4.20 9.10
CA ASN A 73 -17.76 5.56 8.58
C ASN A 73 -16.72 6.55 9.14
N ASN A 74 -15.71 6.05 9.85
CA ASN A 74 -14.65 6.86 10.44
C ASN A 74 -13.95 7.76 9.39
N LEU A 75 -13.71 9.02 9.75
CA LEU A 75 -12.86 9.90 8.95
C LEU A 75 -11.43 9.36 8.93
N GLY A 76 -10.78 9.37 7.78
CA GLY A 76 -9.41 8.91 7.62
C GLY A 76 -9.22 7.39 7.55
N ALA A 77 -10.27 6.58 7.69
CA ALA A 77 -10.17 5.12 7.65
C ALA A 77 -9.59 4.59 6.34
N GLY A 78 -9.83 5.29 5.22
CA GLY A 78 -9.27 4.97 3.90
C GLY A 78 -7.79 5.33 3.72
N PHE A 79 -7.15 5.96 4.70
CA PHE A 79 -5.74 6.33 4.62
C PHE A 79 -4.87 5.17 5.11
N GLN A 80 -4.40 4.36 4.16
CA GLN A 80 -3.52 3.20 4.37
C GLN A 80 -4.06 2.24 5.45
N PRO A 81 -5.29 1.71 5.32
CA PRO A 81 -5.74 0.64 6.20
C PRO A 81 -4.83 -0.58 6.03
N HIS A 82 -4.59 -1.30 7.12
CA HIS A 82 -3.79 -2.52 7.11
C HIS A 82 -4.69 -3.73 7.28
N ILE A 83 -4.67 -4.66 6.33
CA ILE A 83 -5.35 -5.95 6.41
C ILE A 83 -4.38 -6.95 7.02
N SER A 84 -4.82 -7.71 8.02
CA SER A 84 -4.02 -8.77 8.64
C SER A 84 -3.66 -9.86 7.62
N ALA A 85 -2.56 -10.57 7.84
CA ALA A 85 -2.07 -11.60 6.91
C ALA A 85 -3.09 -12.73 6.66
N ASP A 86 -3.96 -13.01 7.64
CA ASP A 86 -5.06 -13.98 7.53
C ASP A 86 -6.33 -13.41 6.87
N GLY A 87 -6.35 -12.12 6.52
CA GLY A 87 -7.48 -11.44 5.88
C GLY A 87 -8.69 -11.22 6.80
N ARG A 88 -8.58 -11.40 8.12
CA ARG A 88 -9.73 -11.39 9.04
C ARG A 88 -9.91 -10.10 9.82
N SER A 89 -8.88 -9.27 9.89
CA SER A 89 -8.89 -8.02 10.65
C SER A 89 -8.33 -6.85 9.86
N ILE A 90 -8.82 -5.65 10.15
CA ILE A 90 -8.34 -4.41 9.54
C ILE A 90 -7.99 -3.41 10.62
N ILE A 91 -6.76 -2.90 10.61
CA ILE A 91 -6.38 -1.71 11.39
C ILE A 91 -6.58 -0.49 10.51
N CYS A 92 -7.32 0.51 10.99
CA CYS A 92 -7.56 1.74 10.25
C CYS A 92 -7.51 2.98 11.15
N LYS A 93 -7.28 4.15 10.53
CA LYS A 93 -7.26 5.42 11.25
C LYS A 93 -8.67 5.89 11.58
N LYS A 94 -8.80 6.58 12.71
CA LYS A 94 -9.99 7.34 13.11
C LYS A 94 -9.59 8.78 13.38
N VAL A 95 -9.99 9.67 12.50
CA VAL A 95 -9.74 11.11 12.64
C VAL A 95 -10.93 11.76 13.33
N THR A 96 -10.64 12.54 14.36
CA THR A 96 -11.59 13.43 15.03
C THR A 96 -11.00 14.84 15.12
N PHE A 97 -11.81 15.80 15.55
CA PHE A 97 -11.36 17.16 15.79
C PHE A 97 -11.74 17.54 17.22
N ASP A 98 -10.82 18.18 17.93
CA ASP A 98 -11.09 18.71 19.26
C ASP A 98 -11.88 20.04 19.18
N GLU A 99 -12.18 20.64 20.33
CA GLU A 99 -12.92 21.90 20.44
C GLU A 99 -12.24 23.07 19.68
N LYS A 100 -10.92 23.02 19.51
CA LYS A 100 -10.13 24.01 18.77
C LYS A 100 -10.04 23.69 17.28
N ARG A 101 -10.79 22.70 16.81
CA ARG A 101 -10.76 22.16 15.43
C ARG A 101 -9.40 21.59 15.05
N MET A 102 -8.60 21.18 16.02
CA MET A 102 -7.32 20.54 15.76
C MET A 102 -7.55 19.05 15.50
N ARG A 103 -6.93 18.55 14.43
CA ARG A 103 -7.01 17.15 14.03
C ARG A 103 -6.37 16.25 15.10
N GLN A 104 -7.13 15.26 15.55
CA GLN A 104 -6.70 14.16 16.40
C GLN A 104 -6.78 12.85 15.58
N THR A 105 -5.81 11.96 15.71
CA THR A 105 -5.79 10.67 14.99
C THR A 105 -5.69 9.53 15.99
N GLY A 106 -6.63 8.59 15.92
CA GLY A 106 -6.64 7.33 16.65
C GLY A 106 -6.56 6.14 15.70
N LEU A 107 -6.56 4.93 16.26
CA LEU A 107 -6.56 3.67 15.53
C LEU A 107 -7.68 2.78 16.02
N ASP A 108 -8.41 2.18 15.09
CA ASP A 108 -9.42 1.17 15.35
C ASP A 108 -9.03 -0.15 14.68
N VAL A 109 -9.42 -1.28 15.27
CA VAL A 109 -9.38 -2.61 14.66
C VAL A 109 -10.81 -3.04 14.33
N LEU A 110 -11.03 -3.49 13.10
CA LEU A 110 -12.26 -4.08 12.62
C LEU A 110 -12.05 -5.61 12.51
N ASP A 111 -12.88 -6.38 13.20
CA ASP A 111 -12.94 -7.85 13.10
C ASP A 111 -14.02 -8.18 12.06
N LEU A 112 -13.63 -8.80 10.95
CA LEU A 112 -14.51 -9.04 9.81
C LEU A 112 -15.45 -10.22 10.03
N GLU A 113 -15.03 -11.23 10.81
CA GLU A 113 -15.86 -12.40 11.15
C GLU A 113 -17.00 -11.99 12.08
N LYS A 114 -16.69 -11.26 13.16
CA LYS A 114 -17.67 -10.83 14.15
C LYS A 114 -18.42 -9.57 13.73
N GLY A 115 -17.90 -8.84 12.75
CA GLY A 115 -18.42 -7.53 12.34
C GLY A 115 -18.30 -6.48 13.44
N THR A 116 -17.30 -6.61 14.32
CA THR A 116 -17.11 -5.72 15.47
C THR A 116 -15.96 -4.74 15.23
N GLN A 117 -16.06 -3.55 15.84
CA GLN A 117 -15.04 -2.51 15.83
C GLN A 117 -14.56 -2.25 17.26
N LYS A 118 -13.24 -2.25 17.48
CA LYS A 118 -12.61 -1.94 18.77
C LYS A 118 -11.61 -0.81 18.60
N GLN A 119 -11.58 0.14 19.53
CA GLN A 119 -10.54 1.15 19.56
C GLN A 119 -9.22 0.53 20.03
N LEU A 120 -8.20 0.59 19.17
CA LEU A 120 -6.83 0.21 19.50
C LEU A 120 -6.12 1.35 20.23
N ARG A 121 -6.31 2.57 19.73
CA ARG A 121 -5.68 3.77 20.26
C ARG A 121 -6.64 4.96 20.21
N ALA A 122 -6.74 5.67 21.34
CA ALA A 122 -7.54 6.88 21.42
C ALA A 122 -6.99 7.97 20.49
N PRO A 123 -7.86 8.83 19.91
CA PRO A 123 -7.42 9.95 19.11
C PRO A 123 -6.51 10.91 19.89
N ALA A 124 -5.34 11.20 19.33
CA ALA A 124 -4.39 12.16 19.87
C ALA A 124 -3.72 12.96 18.73
N ARG A 125 -3.12 14.11 19.07
CA ARG A 125 -2.45 15.00 18.12
C ARG A 125 -1.14 14.39 17.59
N GLU A 126 -0.42 13.71 18.47
CA GLU A 126 0.77 12.92 18.15
C GLU A 126 0.49 11.45 18.46
N ILE A 127 0.59 10.62 17.44
CA ILE A 127 0.71 9.18 17.62
C ILE A 127 2.16 8.93 18.01
N ARG A 128 2.49 9.07 19.31
CA ARG A 128 3.78 8.61 19.86
C ARG A 128 4.05 7.18 19.40
N GLU A 129 5.20 6.95 18.78
CA GLU A 129 5.68 5.65 18.34
C GLU A 129 5.74 4.65 19.51
N GLY A 130 5.46 3.39 19.21
CA GLY A 130 5.01 2.38 20.16
C GLY A 130 3.62 1.99 19.70
N ASP A 131 3.49 1.03 18.79
CA ASP A 131 3.74 -0.38 19.08
C ASP A 131 4.39 -1.16 17.90
N GLY A 132 4.94 -0.45 16.91
CA GLY A 132 5.52 -1.02 15.67
C GLY A 132 6.90 -1.68 15.81
N LYS A 133 7.15 -2.46 16.87
CA LYS A 133 8.44 -3.12 17.05
C LYS A 133 8.69 -4.26 16.05
N ASP A 134 7.63 -4.84 15.49
CA ASP A 134 7.75 -6.09 14.72
C ASP A 134 7.60 -5.91 13.20
N ARG A 135 7.13 -4.75 12.71
CA ARG A 135 6.95 -4.49 11.28
C ARG A 135 7.52 -3.12 10.91
N PRO A 136 8.33 -3.02 9.84
CA PRO A 136 8.76 -1.73 9.30
C PRO A 136 7.58 -0.80 9.03
N GLU A 137 7.72 0.48 9.35
CA GLU A 137 6.77 1.51 8.98
C GLU A 137 7.38 2.40 7.89
N VAL A 138 6.60 2.76 6.88
CA VAL A 138 7.03 3.65 5.79
C VAL A 138 6.09 4.84 5.69
N PHE A 139 6.67 6.03 5.56
CA PHE A 139 5.91 7.27 5.53
C PHE A 139 6.68 8.35 4.76
N ILE A 140 6.02 9.48 4.53
CA ILE A 140 6.63 10.66 3.94
C ILE A 140 6.76 11.73 5.01
N GLU A 141 7.95 12.28 5.16
CA GLU A 141 8.27 13.43 6.01
C GLU A 141 9.11 14.41 5.17
N ASP A 142 8.75 15.69 5.19
CA ASP A 142 9.42 16.74 4.39
C ASP A 142 9.65 16.35 2.92
N MET A 143 8.63 15.72 2.32
CA MET A 143 8.61 15.20 0.96
C MET A 143 9.57 14.03 0.69
N GLN A 144 10.27 13.51 1.70
CA GLN A 144 11.24 12.43 1.62
C GLN A 144 10.65 11.09 2.06
N LEU A 145 11.15 9.99 1.49
CA LEU A 145 10.73 8.63 1.85
C LEU A 145 11.45 8.18 3.12
N MET A 146 10.68 7.93 4.17
CA MET A 146 11.17 7.50 5.47
C MET A 146 10.83 6.05 5.75
N VAL A 147 11.68 5.36 6.51
CA VAL A 147 11.42 4.05 7.08
C VAL A 147 11.75 4.01 8.57
N THR A 148 10.90 3.41 9.39
CA THR A 148 11.17 3.09 10.79
C THR A 148 11.29 1.57 10.95
N ILE A 149 12.42 1.09 11.46
CA ILE A 149 12.67 -0.32 11.75
C ILE A 149 13.18 -0.43 13.18
N ASN A 150 12.52 -1.24 14.01
CA ASN A 150 12.86 -1.41 15.44
C ASN A 150 12.96 -0.07 16.20
N GLY A 151 12.09 0.89 15.86
CA GLY A 151 12.07 2.23 16.46
C GLY A 151 13.19 3.17 15.99
N VAL A 152 13.93 2.80 14.94
CA VAL A 152 14.95 3.66 14.32
C VAL A 152 14.46 4.14 12.98
N THR A 153 14.26 5.45 12.85
CA THR A 153 13.84 6.13 11.64
C THR A 153 15.03 6.52 10.77
N LYS A 154 14.93 6.29 9.45
CA LYS A 154 15.94 6.67 8.45
C LYS A 154 15.28 7.26 7.22
N ASN A 155 15.95 8.24 6.62
CA ASN A 155 15.64 8.70 5.26
C ASN A 155 16.21 7.71 4.25
N LEU A 156 15.35 7.14 3.40
CA LEU A 156 15.75 6.23 2.32
C LEU A 156 15.91 6.94 0.98
N SER A 157 14.99 7.84 0.65
CA SER A 157 14.88 8.60 -0.61
C SER A 157 15.82 8.19 -1.75
N PRO A 158 15.59 7.00 -2.34
CA PRO A 158 16.57 6.34 -3.20
C PRO A 158 16.68 6.94 -4.60
N ASN A 159 15.77 7.83 -4.96
CA ASN A 159 15.76 8.57 -6.23
C ASN A 159 16.31 10.00 -6.11
N GLY A 160 16.80 10.42 -4.93
CA GLY A 160 17.28 11.78 -4.68
C GLY A 160 16.71 12.37 -3.39
N ILE A 161 17.53 13.18 -2.71
CA ILE A 161 17.18 13.93 -1.48
C ILE A 161 17.11 15.44 -1.72
N ASP A 162 17.26 15.85 -2.98
CA ASP A 162 17.17 17.25 -3.40
C ASP A 162 15.72 17.77 -3.37
N ASP A 163 15.60 19.09 -3.44
CA ASP A 163 14.31 19.80 -3.41
C ASP A 163 13.47 19.58 -4.69
N GLU A 164 14.03 18.98 -5.74
CA GLU A 164 13.31 18.63 -6.97
C GLU A 164 12.64 17.25 -6.86
N THR A 165 13.08 16.43 -5.90
CA THR A 165 12.61 15.05 -5.72
C THR A 165 11.63 14.95 -4.56
N SER A 166 10.37 14.70 -4.88
CA SER A 166 9.30 14.49 -3.89
C SER A 166 8.68 13.11 -4.01
N TYR A 167 8.52 12.45 -2.86
CA TYR A 167 7.95 11.10 -2.74
C TYR A 167 6.52 11.18 -2.22
N ILE A 168 5.64 10.35 -2.78
CA ILE A 168 4.25 10.20 -2.32
C ILE A 168 3.80 8.74 -2.38
N TRP A 169 2.72 8.46 -1.66
CA TRP A 169 2.04 7.16 -1.63
C TRP A 169 2.93 5.94 -1.31
N PRO A 170 3.78 6.00 -0.26
CA PRO A 170 4.56 4.83 0.11
C PRO A 170 3.65 3.72 0.66
N SER A 171 4.02 2.48 0.43
CA SER A 171 3.40 1.30 1.03
C SER A 171 4.40 0.16 1.15
N LEU A 172 4.30 -0.59 2.24
CA LEU A 172 5.11 -1.77 2.47
C LEU A 172 4.46 -2.99 1.80
N SER A 173 5.26 -3.89 1.24
CA SER A 173 4.76 -5.16 0.70
C SER A 173 4.10 -6.03 1.79
N PRO A 174 3.24 -6.99 1.43
CA PRO A 174 2.56 -7.85 2.40
C PRO A 174 3.51 -8.54 3.39
N ASN A 175 4.62 -9.11 2.92
CA ASN A 175 5.67 -9.71 3.77
C ASN A 175 6.60 -8.70 4.46
N GLY A 176 6.46 -7.42 4.19
CA GLY A 176 7.20 -6.35 4.84
C GLY A 176 8.63 -6.11 4.34
N LYS A 177 9.04 -6.68 3.20
CA LYS A 177 10.44 -6.63 2.72
C LYS A 177 10.70 -5.63 1.61
N ARG A 178 9.66 -5.14 0.93
CA ARG A 178 9.78 -4.16 -0.17
C ARG A 178 8.90 -2.95 0.08
N ILE A 179 9.26 -1.84 -0.56
CA ILE A 179 8.56 -0.56 -0.47
C ILE A 179 8.16 -0.16 -1.89
N LEU A 180 6.87 0.09 -2.09
CA LEU A 180 6.29 0.67 -3.29
C LEU A 180 6.04 2.15 -3.02
N TYR A 181 6.47 3.02 -3.92
CA TYR A 181 6.37 4.47 -3.76
C TYR A 181 6.25 5.15 -5.13
N TYR A 182 5.91 6.44 -5.12
CA TYR A 182 5.79 7.24 -6.34
C TYR A 182 6.67 8.49 -6.21
N VAL A 183 7.47 8.77 -7.25
CA VAL A 183 8.23 10.01 -7.37
C VAL A 183 7.42 10.99 -8.21
N CYS A 184 7.08 12.14 -7.62
CA CYS A 184 6.26 13.19 -8.24
C CYS A 184 6.82 13.58 -9.62
N GLY A 185 5.96 13.64 -10.63
CA GLY A 185 6.35 13.96 -12.00
C GLY A 185 7.10 12.85 -12.77
N VAL A 186 7.48 11.75 -12.11
CA VAL A 186 8.32 10.70 -12.72
C VAL A 186 7.59 9.37 -12.87
N GLY A 187 7.10 8.78 -11.77
CA GLY A 187 6.40 7.48 -11.81
C GLY A 187 6.51 6.65 -10.54
N ALA A 188 5.97 5.44 -10.60
CA ALA A 188 5.99 4.45 -9.52
C ALA A 188 7.26 3.60 -9.54
N TYR A 189 7.77 3.27 -8.36
CA TYR A 189 9.00 2.51 -8.13
C TYR A 189 8.84 1.52 -6.98
N VAL A 190 9.70 0.50 -6.97
CA VAL A 190 9.88 -0.40 -5.83
C VAL A 190 11.34 -0.39 -5.39
N CYS A 191 11.61 -0.46 -4.09
CA CYS A 191 12.94 -0.71 -3.51
C CYS A 191 12.86 -1.68 -2.33
N ASN A 192 14.01 -2.14 -1.82
CA ASN A 192 14.08 -2.89 -0.56
C ASN A 192 14.13 -1.94 0.66
N LEU A 193 14.17 -2.50 1.88
CA LEU A 193 14.16 -1.70 3.12
C LEU A 193 15.44 -0.87 3.35
N GLU A 194 16.48 -1.12 2.57
CA GLU A 194 17.73 -0.35 2.58
C GLU A 194 17.76 0.74 1.51
N GLY A 195 16.67 0.95 0.75
CA GLY A 195 16.62 1.90 -0.36
C GLY A 195 17.43 1.46 -1.58
N LYS A 196 17.76 0.17 -1.68
CA LYS A 196 18.48 -0.44 -2.80
C LYS A 196 17.52 -1.22 -3.69
N GLU A 197 18.05 -1.82 -4.76
CA GLU A 197 17.27 -2.59 -5.75
C GLU A 197 16.11 -1.77 -6.35
N VAL A 198 16.36 -0.48 -6.60
CA VAL A 198 15.36 0.42 -7.15
C VAL A 198 14.94 -0.09 -8.54
N LYS A 199 13.64 -0.33 -8.69
CA LYS A 199 13.03 -0.77 -9.95
C LYS A 199 11.90 0.19 -10.32
N PHE A 200 11.98 0.76 -11.51
CA PHE A 200 10.88 1.50 -12.10
C PHE A 200 9.74 0.56 -12.49
N ILE A 201 8.51 0.94 -12.16
CA ILE A 201 7.30 0.17 -12.45
C ILE A 201 6.55 0.75 -13.64
N ALA A 202 6.12 2.02 -13.53
CA ALA A 202 5.35 2.69 -14.58
C ALA A 202 5.22 4.19 -14.35
N HIS A 203 5.10 4.97 -15.43
CA HIS A 203 4.89 6.42 -15.35
C HIS A 203 3.53 6.80 -14.77
N ASN A 204 2.46 6.12 -15.19
CA ASN A 204 1.07 6.53 -14.89
C ASN A 204 0.37 5.65 -13.85
N CYS A 205 1.11 4.94 -13.01
CA CYS A 205 0.55 4.14 -11.92
C CYS A 205 0.42 4.98 -10.64
N ARG A 206 -0.68 5.75 -10.53
CA ARG A 206 -0.93 6.62 -9.38
C ARG A 206 -1.60 5.87 -8.24
N ALA A 207 -1.25 6.25 -7.00
CA ALA A 207 -1.66 5.59 -5.77
C ALA A 207 -1.50 4.05 -5.85
N PRO A 208 -0.31 3.55 -6.25
CA PRO A 208 -0.12 2.13 -6.48
C PRO A 208 -0.29 1.34 -5.17
N GLN A 209 -0.74 0.10 -5.27
CA GLN A 209 -0.96 -0.80 -4.13
C GLN A 209 -0.36 -2.16 -4.44
N TRP A 210 0.10 -2.86 -3.40
CA TRP A 210 0.53 -4.25 -3.51
C TRP A 210 -0.69 -5.16 -3.68
N TYR A 211 -0.54 -6.17 -4.54
CA TYR A 211 -1.47 -7.31 -4.59
C TYR A 211 -0.95 -8.43 -3.69
N ASP A 212 0.24 -8.97 -4.01
CA ASP A 212 0.95 -9.97 -3.23
C ASP A 212 2.47 -9.73 -3.26
N ASP A 213 3.26 -10.74 -2.89
CA ASP A 213 4.72 -10.71 -2.95
C ASP A 213 5.34 -11.53 -4.10
N GLU A 214 4.53 -12.26 -4.88
CA GLU A 214 4.99 -13.35 -5.77
C GLU A 214 4.56 -13.20 -7.24
N THR A 215 3.66 -12.27 -7.58
CA THR A 215 3.23 -12.00 -8.97
C THR A 215 3.89 -10.79 -9.60
#